data_AF-A0A6J1LJC6-F1
#
_entry.id   AF-A0A6J1LJC6-F1
#
_cell.length_a   1.000
_cell.length_b   1.000
_cell.length_c   1.000
_cell.angle_alpha   90.00
_cell.angle_beta   90.00
_cell.angle_gamma   90.00
#
_symmetry.space_group_name_H-M   'P 1'
#
loop_
_entity.id
_entity.type
_entity.pdbx_description
1 polymer ?
#
loop_
_entity_poly.entity_id
_entity_poly.type
_entity_poly.pdbx_seq_one_letter_code
_entity_poly.pdbx_strand_id
1 'polypeptide(L)'
;MYFHKIIGIIYLGIIAVYGAGIERVDDMDLIHILTGEGDVVALFTRGNCAECEKYENVVDKIQDEVKQSLGASVVQAHDSNLIHIYDPSREPALLYFRRGIPILYHGAINDEEIIQFFSDNREPAVKELSDDNFEHLTQASTGATTGDWFVFFYSAECVLCQRLYAVWESVGGSLKRKINVARMNSLGAGVSTANRLKVAEAPGFIFLRQGKIYRYSSKEYTPKAFIEFAEGGYIKNSHPEMVPKPSSFMDELSFGQVMDYINSQGTLPLAFIGTFIVVFLLLIIKCLFKTSSKKTVNKKDK
;
A
#
# COMPACT_ATOMS: atom_id res chain seq x y z
N MET A 1 -44.50 -47.26 -20.81
CA MET A 1 -43.69 -47.36 -19.58
C MET A 1 -42.17 -47.42 -19.83
N TYR A 2 -41.66 -46.88 -20.96
CA TYR A 2 -40.22 -46.91 -21.30
C TYR A 2 -39.58 -45.52 -21.49
N PHE A 3 -40.37 -44.45 -21.52
CA PHE A 3 -39.88 -43.10 -21.85
C PHE A 3 -39.20 -42.39 -20.67
N HIS A 4 -39.60 -42.70 -19.42
CA HIS A 4 -38.99 -42.09 -18.23
C HIS A 4 -37.63 -42.70 -17.81
N LYS A 5 -37.28 -43.91 -18.28
CA LYS A 5 -35.96 -44.51 -17.98
C LYS A 5 -34.84 -43.96 -18.88
N ILE A 6 -35.17 -43.47 -20.07
CA ILE A 6 -34.17 -42.92 -21.00
C ILE A 6 -33.72 -41.51 -20.55
N ILE A 7 -34.64 -40.71 -19.99
CA ILE A 7 -34.32 -39.37 -19.48
C ILE A 7 -33.40 -39.44 -18.25
N GLY A 8 -33.55 -40.47 -17.40
CA GLY A 8 -32.65 -40.70 -16.26
C GLY A 8 -31.23 -41.11 -16.67
N ILE A 9 -31.06 -41.83 -17.78
CA ILE A 9 -29.74 -42.23 -18.30
C ILE A 9 -29.06 -41.04 -19.00
N ILE A 10 -29.83 -40.14 -19.63
CA ILE A 10 -29.28 -38.91 -20.22
C ILE A 10 -28.84 -37.93 -19.11
N TYR A 11 -29.56 -37.85 -17.99
CA TYR A 11 -29.15 -37.01 -16.85
C TYR A 11 -27.94 -37.58 -16.08
N LEU A 12 -27.76 -38.91 -16.07
CA LEU A 12 -26.54 -39.56 -15.56
C LEU A 12 -25.38 -39.54 -16.55
N GLY A 13 -25.63 -39.32 -17.84
CA GLY A 13 -24.61 -39.12 -18.88
C GLY A 13 -24.06 -37.69 -18.97
N ILE A 14 -24.68 -36.72 -18.27
CA ILE A 14 -24.18 -35.35 -18.09
C ILE A 14 -23.49 -35.22 -16.71
N ILE A 15 -23.02 -36.33 -16.12
CA ILE A 15 -21.74 -36.27 -15.42
C ILE A 15 -20.70 -36.36 -16.52
N ALA A 16 -20.59 -35.26 -17.27
CA ALA A 16 -19.47 -35.03 -18.14
C ALA A 16 -18.23 -35.28 -17.29
N VAL A 17 -17.37 -36.16 -17.79
CA VAL A 17 -15.99 -36.27 -17.38
C VAL A 17 -15.44 -34.83 -17.39
N TYR A 18 -15.45 -34.17 -16.23
CA TYR A 18 -14.68 -32.95 -16.03
C TYR A 18 -13.24 -33.43 -16.19
N GLY A 19 -12.62 -33.02 -17.29
CA GLY A 19 -11.26 -33.41 -17.63
C GLY A 19 -10.34 -33.15 -16.45
N ALA A 20 -9.43 -34.09 -16.20
CA ALA A 20 -8.41 -34.02 -15.17
C ALA A 20 -7.32 -32.99 -15.52
N GLY A 21 -7.74 -31.76 -15.84
CA GLY A 21 -6.90 -30.69 -16.36
C GLY A 21 -7.43 -29.32 -15.94
N ILE A 22 -6.54 -28.35 -15.83
CA ILE A 22 -6.87 -26.95 -15.50
C ILE A 22 -7.88 -26.39 -16.51
N GLU A 23 -8.91 -25.70 -16.03
CA GLU A 23 -9.91 -25.05 -16.88
C GLU A 23 -9.27 -23.90 -17.69
N ARG A 24 -9.33 -24.00 -19.02
CA ARG A 24 -8.82 -22.95 -19.92
C ARG A 24 -9.91 -21.91 -20.18
N VAL A 25 -9.55 -20.65 -20.05
CA VAL A 25 -10.45 -19.50 -20.23
C VAL A 25 -9.86 -18.49 -21.21
N ASP A 26 -10.72 -17.82 -21.97
CA ASP A 26 -10.32 -16.70 -22.82
C ASP A 26 -10.25 -15.37 -22.05
N ASP A 27 -9.82 -14.29 -22.71
CA ASP A 27 -9.69 -12.97 -22.07
C ASP A 27 -11.02 -12.43 -21.51
N MET A 28 -12.15 -12.72 -22.16
CA MET A 28 -13.47 -12.22 -21.74
C MET A 28 -13.98 -12.97 -20.52
N ASP A 29 -13.88 -14.30 -20.55
CA ASP A 29 -14.26 -15.17 -19.44
C ASP A 29 -13.35 -14.94 -18.24
N LEU A 30 -12.04 -14.73 -18.46
CA LEU A 30 -11.11 -14.40 -17.41
C LEU A 30 -11.49 -13.09 -16.72
N ILE A 31 -11.81 -12.03 -17.46
CA ILE A 31 -12.27 -10.77 -16.87
C ILE A 31 -13.52 -11.00 -16.01
N HIS A 32 -14.51 -11.72 -16.54
CA HIS A 32 -15.73 -12.01 -15.80
C HIS A 32 -15.44 -12.73 -14.47
N ILE A 33 -14.60 -13.77 -14.51
CA ILE A 33 -14.18 -14.53 -13.32
C ILE A 33 -13.42 -13.65 -12.32
N LEU A 34 -12.48 -12.82 -12.79
CA LEU A 34 -11.69 -11.93 -11.94
C LEU A 34 -12.51 -10.78 -11.32
N THR A 35 -13.61 -10.38 -11.95
CA THR A 35 -14.55 -9.36 -11.42
C THR A 35 -15.59 -9.93 -10.46
N GLY A 36 -15.67 -11.26 -10.33
CA GLY A 36 -16.57 -11.92 -9.40
C GLY A 36 -16.16 -11.74 -7.94
N GLU A 37 -16.97 -12.28 -7.03
CA GLU A 37 -16.73 -12.22 -5.57
C GLU A 37 -15.74 -13.28 -5.07
N GLY A 38 -15.31 -14.20 -5.94
CA GLY A 38 -14.45 -15.32 -5.61
C GLY A 38 -12.96 -15.04 -5.75
N ASP A 39 -12.18 -15.82 -5.02
CA ASP A 39 -10.73 -15.87 -5.16
C ASP A 39 -10.34 -16.76 -6.35
N VAL A 40 -9.30 -16.36 -7.10
CA VAL A 40 -8.93 -17.03 -8.36
C VAL A 40 -7.43 -17.15 -8.46
N VAL A 41 -6.93 -18.34 -8.73
CA VAL A 41 -5.54 -18.58 -9.15
C VAL A 41 -5.52 -18.73 -10.67
N ALA A 42 -4.88 -17.79 -11.35
CA ALA A 42 -4.77 -17.77 -12.80
C ALA A 42 -3.33 -18.06 -13.22
N LEU A 43 -3.16 -19.09 -14.06
CA LEU A 43 -1.91 -19.42 -14.71
C LEU A 43 -1.91 -18.84 -16.13
N PHE A 44 -1.03 -17.89 -16.40
CA PHE A 44 -0.80 -17.34 -17.74
C PHE A 44 0.30 -18.13 -18.44
N THR A 45 0.01 -18.57 -19.65
CA THR A 45 0.89 -19.40 -20.49
C THR A 45 0.88 -18.90 -21.92
N ARG A 46 1.92 -19.28 -22.67
CA ARG A 46 2.03 -18.99 -24.11
C ARG A 46 2.39 -20.22 -24.90
N GLY A 47 2.11 -20.20 -26.20
CA GLY A 47 2.57 -21.22 -27.13
C GLY A 47 4.11 -21.38 -27.16
N ASN A 48 4.58 -22.60 -27.44
CA ASN A 48 6.02 -22.93 -27.58
C ASN A 48 6.88 -22.58 -26.36
N CYS A 49 6.39 -22.89 -25.15
CA CYS A 49 7.01 -22.51 -23.89
C CYS A 49 7.27 -23.72 -22.99
N ALA A 50 8.53 -24.18 -22.94
CA ALA A 50 8.93 -25.34 -22.13
C ALA A 50 8.79 -25.10 -20.61
N GLU A 51 8.88 -23.85 -20.16
CA GLU A 51 8.67 -23.51 -18.74
C GLU A 51 7.18 -23.54 -18.37
N CYS A 52 6.29 -23.24 -19.33
CA CYS A 52 4.85 -23.28 -19.13
C CYS A 52 4.37 -24.70 -18.80
N GLU A 53 4.91 -25.72 -19.47
CA GLU A 53 4.62 -27.13 -19.16
C GLU A 53 4.96 -27.49 -17.69
N LYS A 54 6.03 -26.89 -17.12
CA LYS A 54 6.38 -27.13 -15.71
C LYS A 54 5.36 -26.52 -14.77
N TYR A 55 4.93 -25.29 -15.04
CA TYR A 55 3.87 -24.63 -14.27
C TYR A 55 2.54 -25.38 -14.40
N GLU A 56 2.16 -25.79 -15.61
CA GLU A 56 0.93 -26.55 -15.85
C GLU A 56 0.90 -27.84 -15.03
N ASN A 57 1.97 -28.63 -15.06
CA ASN A 57 2.05 -29.88 -14.29
C ASN A 57 1.90 -29.67 -12.78
N VAL A 58 2.56 -28.65 -12.23
CA VAL A 58 2.49 -28.35 -10.80
C VAL A 58 1.12 -27.79 -10.41
N VAL A 59 0.61 -26.83 -11.18
CA VAL A 59 -0.70 -26.20 -10.92
C VAL A 59 -1.84 -27.22 -11.05
N ASP A 60 -1.75 -28.13 -12.01
CA ASP A 60 -2.73 -29.21 -12.18
C ASP A 60 -2.74 -30.16 -10.98
N LYS A 61 -1.55 -30.47 -10.43
CA LYS A 61 -1.42 -31.30 -9.23
C LYS A 61 -1.99 -30.64 -7.98
N ILE A 62 -1.76 -29.34 -7.78
CA ILE A 62 -2.19 -28.63 -6.56
C ILE A 62 -3.61 -28.06 -6.65
N GLN A 63 -4.29 -28.13 -7.79
CA GLN A 63 -5.56 -27.43 -8.02
C GLN A 63 -6.65 -27.76 -6.99
N ASP A 64 -6.74 -29.02 -6.57
CA ASP A 64 -7.74 -29.47 -5.60
C ASP A 64 -7.42 -28.96 -4.20
N GLU A 65 -6.14 -28.91 -3.84
CA GLU A 65 -5.68 -28.35 -2.57
C GLU A 65 -5.90 -26.83 -2.54
N VAL A 66 -5.66 -26.11 -3.65
CA VAL A 66 -5.99 -24.68 -3.78
C VAL A 66 -7.48 -24.45 -3.56
N LYS A 67 -8.35 -25.22 -4.24
CA LYS A 67 -9.81 -25.12 -4.09
C LYS A 67 -10.26 -25.38 -2.65
N GLN A 68 -9.73 -26.42 -2.00
CA GLN A 68 -10.15 -26.80 -0.65
C GLN A 68 -9.59 -25.88 0.44
N SER A 69 -8.29 -25.54 0.35
CA SER A 69 -7.60 -24.78 1.40
C SER A 69 -7.84 -23.28 1.28
N LEU A 70 -7.77 -22.73 0.07
CA LEU A 70 -7.89 -21.29 -0.21
C LEU A 70 -9.31 -20.90 -0.60
N GLY A 71 -10.15 -21.84 -1.05
CA GLY A 71 -11.47 -21.52 -1.61
C GLY A 71 -11.37 -20.85 -2.98
N ALA A 72 -10.23 -20.99 -3.66
CA ALA A 72 -9.94 -20.29 -4.91
C ALA A 72 -10.16 -21.21 -6.13
N SER A 73 -10.80 -20.68 -7.17
CA SER A 73 -10.90 -21.35 -8.48
C SER A 73 -9.54 -21.32 -9.18
N VAL A 74 -9.21 -22.35 -9.95
CA VAL A 74 -7.94 -22.43 -10.69
C VAL A 74 -8.22 -22.44 -12.17
N VAL A 75 -7.66 -21.48 -12.90
CA VAL A 75 -7.88 -21.30 -14.34
C VAL A 75 -6.56 -21.09 -15.08
N GLN A 76 -6.54 -21.44 -16.36
CA GLN A 76 -5.43 -21.21 -17.27
C GLN A 76 -5.83 -20.21 -18.36
N ALA A 77 -5.06 -19.15 -18.50
CA ALA A 77 -5.17 -18.18 -19.59
C ALA A 77 -4.03 -18.44 -20.58
N HIS A 78 -4.35 -18.85 -21.80
CA HIS A 78 -3.37 -19.20 -22.83
C HIS A 78 -3.30 -18.11 -23.90
N ASP A 79 -2.10 -17.61 -24.20
CA ASP A 79 -1.83 -16.49 -25.11
C ASP A 79 -2.72 -15.25 -24.80
N SER A 80 -2.96 -15.00 -23.51
CA SER A 80 -3.84 -13.91 -23.04
C SER A 80 -3.12 -12.56 -23.06
N ASN A 81 -3.76 -11.53 -23.60
CA ASN A 81 -3.19 -10.18 -23.62
C ASN A 81 -3.19 -9.51 -22.23
N LEU A 82 -3.97 -10.04 -21.29
CA LEU A 82 -4.12 -9.50 -19.95
C LEU A 82 -2.85 -9.66 -19.12
N ILE A 83 -1.94 -10.57 -19.50
CA ILE A 83 -0.66 -10.73 -18.81
C ILE A 83 0.13 -9.42 -18.76
N HIS A 84 0.07 -8.60 -19.81
CA HIS A 84 0.78 -7.32 -19.89
C HIS A 84 0.32 -6.30 -18.83
N ILE A 85 -0.82 -6.53 -18.19
CA ILE A 85 -1.36 -5.71 -17.10
C ILE A 85 -0.86 -6.21 -15.73
N TYR A 86 -0.50 -7.48 -15.60
CA TYR A 86 -0.17 -8.08 -14.30
C TYR A 86 1.30 -8.47 -14.15
N ASP A 87 1.95 -8.86 -15.23
CA ASP A 87 3.40 -9.03 -15.31
C ASP A 87 3.91 -8.44 -16.65
N PRO A 88 4.51 -7.24 -16.64
CA PRO A 88 5.01 -6.62 -17.87
C PRO A 88 6.21 -7.36 -18.49
N SER A 89 6.80 -8.33 -17.80
CA SER A 89 8.13 -8.84 -18.13
C SER A 89 8.18 -10.33 -18.52
N ARG A 90 7.18 -11.17 -18.20
CA ARG A 90 7.30 -12.62 -18.37
C ARG A 90 6.00 -13.38 -18.59
N GLU A 91 6.13 -14.42 -19.40
CA GLU A 91 5.30 -15.63 -19.41
C GLU A 91 6.24 -16.83 -19.29
N PRO A 92 5.90 -17.88 -18.52
CA PRO A 92 4.67 -18.06 -17.75
C PRO A 92 4.59 -17.17 -16.51
N ALA A 93 3.37 -16.93 -16.02
CA ALA A 93 3.13 -16.20 -14.77
C ALA A 93 1.98 -16.82 -13.98
N LEU A 94 2.16 -16.98 -12.68
CA LEU A 94 1.14 -17.50 -11.78
C LEU A 94 0.68 -16.40 -10.84
N LEU A 95 -0.61 -16.09 -10.88
CA LEU A 95 -1.22 -15.03 -10.09
C LEU A 95 -2.32 -15.58 -9.19
N TYR A 96 -2.38 -15.05 -7.98
CA TYR A 96 -3.50 -15.27 -7.07
C TYR A 96 -4.26 -13.95 -6.89
N PHE A 97 -5.52 -13.93 -7.29
CA PHE A 97 -6.43 -12.81 -7.17
C PHE A 97 -7.28 -12.99 -5.93
N ARG A 98 -7.12 -12.06 -4.99
CA ARG A 98 -7.79 -12.07 -3.68
C ARG A 98 -8.80 -10.96 -3.66
N ARG A 99 -10.08 -11.28 -3.85
CA ARG A 99 -11.15 -10.26 -4.06
C ARG A 99 -10.73 -9.20 -5.10
N GLY A 100 -10.21 -9.66 -6.24
CA GLY A 100 -9.72 -8.79 -7.33
C GLY A 100 -8.35 -8.15 -7.13
N ILE A 101 -7.67 -8.34 -5.99
CA ILE A 101 -6.31 -7.82 -5.76
C ILE A 101 -5.27 -8.87 -6.17
N PRO A 102 -4.51 -8.66 -7.27
CA PRO A 102 -3.57 -9.65 -7.76
C PRO A 102 -2.30 -9.69 -6.90
N ILE A 103 -1.76 -10.88 -6.66
CA ILE A 103 -0.40 -11.08 -6.20
C ILE A 103 0.34 -12.02 -7.15
N LEU A 104 1.50 -11.59 -7.63
CA LEU A 104 2.35 -12.38 -8.51
C LEU A 104 3.17 -13.39 -7.70
N TYR A 105 3.24 -14.65 -8.11
CA TYR A 105 4.18 -15.62 -7.55
C TYR A 105 5.57 -15.47 -8.20
N HIS A 106 6.63 -15.42 -7.38
CA HIS A 106 8.03 -15.28 -7.85
C HIS A 106 8.99 -16.29 -7.24
N GLY A 107 8.48 -17.32 -6.56
CA GLY A 107 9.26 -18.38 -5.93
C GLY A 107 9.63 -19.51 -6.89
N ALA A 108 10.14 -20.61 -6.35
CA ALA A 108 10.47 -21.79 -7.15
C ALA A 108 9.20 -22.59 -7.51
N ILE A 109 9.18 -23.19 -8.70
CA ILE A 109 8.01 -23.96 -9.18
C ILE A 109 7.94 -25.31 -8.42
N ASN A 110 7.36 -25.29 -7.23
CA ASN A 110 7.10 -26.46 -6.41
C ASN A 110 5.79 -26.30 -5.63
N ASP A 111 5.14 -27.44 -5.40
CA ASP A 111 3.80 -27.54 -4.84
C ASP A 111 3.70 -26.85 -3.47
N GLU A 112 4.58 -27.23 -2.53
CA GLU A 112 4.51 -26.77 -1.15
C GLU A 112 4.78 -25.27 -1.03
N GLU A 113 5.74 -24.74 -1.78
CA GLU A 113 6.07 -23.30 -1.74
C GLU A 113 4.97 -22.45 -2.35
N ILE A 114 4.32 -22.89 -3.43
CA ILE A 114 3.19 -22.18 -4.04
C ILE A 114 2.00 -22.12 -3.06
N ILE A 115 1.60 -23.27 -2.51
CA ILE A 115 0.49 -23.35 -1.56
C ILE A 115 0.78 -22.52 -0.31
N GLN A 116 2.00 -22.63 0.23
CA GLN A 116 2.40 -21.87 1.41
C GLN A 116 2.38 -20.36 1.13
N PHE A 117 2.94 -19.93 -0.01
CA PHE A 117 2.95 -18.52 -0.39
C PHE A 117 1.54 -17.95 -0.52
N PHE A 118 0.62 -18.64 -1.21
CA PHE A 118 -0.76 -18.16 -1.32
C PHE A 118 -1.50 -18.20 0.02
N SER A 119 -1.26 -19.22 0.84
CA SER A 119 -1.85 -19.33 2.19
C SER A 119 -1.40 -18.22 3.13
N ASP A 120 -0.11 -17.84 3.11
CA ASP A 120 0.42 -16.72 3.89
C ASP A 120 -0.09 -15.36 3.39
N ASN A 121 -0.55 -15.31 2.15
CA ASN A 121 -0.95 -14.10 1.46
C ASN A 121 -2.44 -14.03 1.13
N ARG A 122 -3.35 -14.67 1.88
CA ARG A 122 -4.81 -14.51 1.64
C ARG A 122 -5.31 -13.06 1.74
N GLU A 123 -4.70 -12.29 2.62
CA GLU A 123 -5.02 -10.87 2.81
C GLU A 123 -3.94 -9.98 2.16
N PRO A 124 -4.34 -8.92 1.44
CA PRO A 124 -3.42 -7.92 0.89
C PRO A 124 -2.46 -7.38 1.94
N ALA A 125 -1.17 -7.31 1.59
CA ALA A 125 -0.12 -6.89 2.51
C ALA A 125 0.23 -5.41 2.36
N VAL A 126 -0.03 -4.82 1.18
CA VAL A 126 0.31 -3.43 0.88
C VAL A 126 -0.72 -2.49 1.50
N LYS A 127 -0.24 -1.50 2.23
CA LYS A 127 -1.06 -0.46 2.84
C LYS A 127 -1.23 0.74 1.90
N GLU A 128 -2.42 1.32 1.84
CA GLU A 128 -2.62 2.60 1.14
C GLU A 128 -2.28 3.76 2.06
N LEU A 129 -1.37 4.64 1.62
CA LEU A 129 -1.03 5.86 2.31
C LEU A 129 -1.64 7.07 1.61
N SER A 130 -1.84 8.12 2.40
CA SER A 130 -2.28 9.45 1.97
C SER A 130 -1.57 10.51 2.81
N ASP A 131 -1.74 11.78 2.43
CA ASP A 131 -1.24 12.92 3.21
C ASP A 131 -1.75 12.91 4.66
N ASP A 132 -2.97 12.41 4.89
CA ASP A 132 -3.59 12.37 6.21
C ASP A 132 -3.01 11.29 7.14
N ASN A 133 -2.61 10.14 6.57
CA ASN A 133 -2.21 8.98 7.36
C ASN A 133 -0.69 8.72 7.35
N PHE A 134 0.06 9.32 6.42
CA PHE A 134 1.47 9.00 6.20
C PHE A 134 2.30 9.22 7.46
N GLU A 135 2.25 10.41 8.06
CA GLU A 135 3.05 10.70 9.27
C GLU A 135 2.59 9.88 10.48
N HIS A 136 1.27 9.70 10.62
CA HIS A 136 0.71 8.92 11.71
C HIS A 136 1.19 7.47 11.68
N LEU A 137 1.13 6.84 10.51
CA LEU A 137 1.50 5.44 10.33
C LEU A 137 3.00 5.23 10.28
N THR A 138 3.74 6.07 9.55
CA THR A 138 5.18 5.83 9.31
C THR A 138 6.08 6.42 10.38
N GLN A 139 5.65 7.50 11.05
CA GLN A 139 6.49 8.30 11.96
C GLN A 139 7.84 8.70 11.30
N ALA A 140 7.83 8.90 9.98
CA ALA A 140 9.05 9.06 9.17
C ALA A 140 9.88 10.28 9.59
N SER A 141 9.24 11.40 9.93
CA SER A 141 9.93 12.67 10.24
C SER A 141 10.55 12.72 11.64
N THR A 142 10.02 11.96 12.60
CA THR A 142 10.52 11.92 13.98
C THR A 142 11.65 10.92 14.17
N GLY A 143 11.81 9.99 13.23
CA GLY A 143 12.78 8.89 13.31
C GLY A 143 12.35 7.78 14.27
N ALA A 144 11.22 7.93 14.97
CA ALA A 144 10.60 6.90 15.81
C ALA A 144 9.69 5.99 14.98
N THR A 145 10.16 5.57 13.81
CA THR A 145 9.34 4.86 12.83
C THR A 145 8.72 3.60 13.43
N THR A 146 7.46 3.28 13.06
CA THR A 146 6.75 2.05 13.46
C THR A 146 7.29 0.82 12.71
N GLY A 147 8.61 0.69 12.66
CA GLY A 147 9.34 -0.18 11.75
C GLY A 147 9.77 0.53 10.47
N ASP A 148 10.42 -0.22 9.59
CA ASP A 148 10.85 0.26 8.28
C ASP A 148 9.68 0.22 7.30
N TRP A 149 9.67 1.17 6.35
CA TRP A 149 8.60 1.28 5.35
C TRP A 149 9.16 1.33 3.94
N PHE A 150 8.63 0.52 3.03
CA PHE A 150 8.93 0.62 1.60
C PHE A 150 7.69 1.08 0.85
N VAL A 151 7.76 2.27 0.25
CA VAL A 151 6.61 3.00 -0.29
C VAL A 151 6.74 3.15 -1.80
N PHE A 152 5.71 2.70 -2.52
CA PHE A 152 5.54 2.89 -3.96
C PHE A 152 4.62 4.09 -4.25
N PHE A 153 5.19 5.13 -4.84
CA PHE A 153 4.50 6.31 -5.32
C PHE A 153 4.03 6.07 -6.75
N TYR A 154 2.72 6.03 -6.95
CA TYR A 154 2.08 5.79 -8.24
C TYR A 154 1.25 6.99 -8.69
N SER A 155 0.84 7.01 -9.95
CA SER A 155 -0.16 7.93 -10.49
C SER A 155 -1.24 7.15 -11.23
N ALA A 156 -2.48 7.65 -11.25
CA ALA A 156 -3.58 7.07 -12.01
C ALA A 156 -3.34 7.11 -13.53
N GLU A 157 -2.55 8.07 -14.01
CA GLU A 157 -2.21 8.26 -15.44
C GLU A 157 -1.02 7.38 -15.88
N CYS A 158 -0.34 6.73 -14.92
CA CYS A 158 0.86 5.96 -15.15
C CYS A 158 0.54 4.50 -15.50
N VAL A 159 0.63 4.16 -16.80
CA VAL A 159 0.39 2.78 -17.29
C VAL A 159 1.36 1.78 -16.67
N LEU A 160 2.65 2.13 -16.55
CA LEU A 160 3.63 1.26 -15.91
C LEU A 160 3.27 0.98 -14.44
N CYS A 161 2.70 1.96 -13.74
CA CYS A 161 2.34 1.81 -12.34
C CYS A 161 1.23 0.78 -12.14
N GLN A 162 0.23 0.76 -13.02
CA GLN A 162 -0.83 -0.25 -13.04
C GLN A 162 -0.24 -1.65 -13.19
N ARG A 163 0.76 -1.80 -14.06
CA ARG A 163 1.45 -3.07 -14.32
C ARG A 163 2.27 -3.59 -13.14
N LEU A 164 2.63 -2.72 -12.20
CA LEU A 164 3.43 -3.08 -11.04
C LEU A 164 2.59 -3.45 -9.83
N TYR A 165 1.26 -3.40 -9.88
CA TYR A 165 0.43 -3.72 -8.71
C TYR A 165 0.60 -5.17 -8.23
N ALA A 166 0.56 -6.16 -9.12
CA ALA A 166 0.74 -7.56 -8.72
C ALA A 166 2.17 -7.84 -8.23
N VAL A 167 3.15 -7.22 -8.86
CA VAL A 167 4.57 -7.25 -8.44
C VAL A 167 4.73 -6.65 -7.05
N TRP A 168 4.12 -5.49 -6.80
CA TRP A 168 4.24 -4.77 -5.53
C TRP A 168 3.51 -5.48 -4.39
N GLU A 169 2.37 -6.10 -4.66
CA GLU A 169 1.72 -7.01 -3.71
C GLU A 169 2.61 -8.19 -3.35
N SER A 170 3.38 -8.70 -4.33
CA SER A 170 4.33 -9.80 -4.10
C SER A 170 5.47 -9.38 -3.16
N VAL A 171 6.01 -8.17 -3.35
CA VAL A 171 7.00 -7.56 -2.44
C VAL A 171 6.41 -7.40 -1.04
N GLY A 172 5.17 -6.90 -0.96
CA GLY A 172 4.43 -6.77 0.30
C GLY A 172 4.26 -8.10 1.02
N GLY A 173 3.85 -9.15 0.30
CA GLY A 173 3.67 -10.49 0.85
C GLY A 173 4.96 -11.08 1.40
N SER A 174 6.05 -11.01 0.65
CA SER A 174 7.36 -11.52 1.08
C SER A 174 7.96 -10.76 2.27
N LEU A 175 7.67 -9.47 2.39
CA LEU A 175 8.24 -8.61 3.44
C LEU A 175 7.32 -8.39 4.65
N LYS A 176 6.07 -8.89 4.62
CA LYS A 176 4.97 -8.61 5.59
C LYS A 176 5.34 -8.66 7.07
N ARG A 177 6.33 -9.46 7.47
CA ARG A 177 6.79 -9.63 8.87
C ARG A 177 8.10 -8.89 9.21
N LYS A 178 8.76 -8.29 8.21
CA LYS A 178 10.06 -7.64 8.32
C LYS A 178 9.98 -6.13 8.06
N ILE A 179 9.24 -5.73 7.02
CA ILE A 179 9.15 -4.36 6.51
C ILE A 179 7.70 -4.06 6.15
N ASN A 180 7.19 -2.89 6.53
CA ASN A 180 5.88 -2.44 6.08
C ASN A 180 5.95 -2.02 4.62
N VAL A 181 5.10 -2.58 3.77
CA VAL A 181 5.04 -2.19 2.35
C VAL A 181 3.77 -1.38 2.11
N ALA A 182 3.89 -0.30 1.36
CA ALA A 182 2.80 0.63 1.12
C ALA A 182 2.83 1.17 -0.30
N ARG A 183 1.71 1.76 -0.72
CA ARG A 183 1.60 2.55 -1.95
C ARG A 183 0.86 3.85 -1.69
N MET A 184 1.10 4.85 -2.53
CA MET A 184 0.50 6.19 -2.41
C MET A 184 0.36 6.87 -3.77
N ASN A 185 -0.80 7.46 -4.03
CA ASN A 185 -1.03 8.24 -5.25
C ASN A 185 -0.35 9.61 -5.15
N SER A 186 0.73 9.83 -5.91
CA SER A 186 1.55 11.04 -5.88
C SER A 186 0.89 12.26 -6.52
N LEU A 187 -0.14 12.06 -7.35
CA LEU A 187 -0.91 13.16 -7.97
C LEU A 187 -2.33 13.30 -7.38
N GLY A 188 -2.68 12.46 -6.41
CA GLY A 188 -3.98 12.44 -5.74
C GLY A 188 -3.85 12.67 -4.24
N ALA A 189 -4.30 11.69 -3.46
CA ALA A 189 -4.37 11.79 -2.00
C ALA A 189 -3.02 11.93 -1.26
N GLY A 190 -1.88 11.77 -1.94
CA GLY A 190 -0.54 11.87 -1.36
C GLY A 190 0.34 12.96 -1.97
N VAL A 191 -0.24 13.96 -2.63
CA VAL A 191 0.49 14.98 -3.38
C VAL A 191 1.42 15.83 -2.51
N SER A 192 1.00 16.19 -1.29
CA SER A 192 1.79 17.04 -0.38
C SER A 192 3.01 16.27 0.12
N THR A 193 2.82 15.00 0.46
CA THR A 193 3.87 14.09 0.89
C THR A 193 4.82 13.78 -0.26
N ALA A 194 4.32 13.50 -1.47
CA ALA A 194 5.15 13.29 -2.65
C ALA A 194 6.03 14.50 -2.95
N ASN A 195 5.48 15.71 -2.93
CA ASN A 195 6.23 16.96 -3.10
C ASN A 195 7.29 17.13 -2.01
N ARG A 196 6.91 16.94 -0.74
CA ARG A 196 7.84 17.03 0.40
C ARG A 196 9.00 16.05 0.30
N LEU A 197 8.72 14.82 -0.14
CA LEU A 197 9.73 13.77 -0.33
C LEU A 197 10.42 13.86 -1.71
N LYS A 198 10.14 14.90 -2.51
CA LYS A 198 10.72 15.16 -3.82
C LYS A 198 10.51 14.00 -4.81
N VAL A 199 9.32 13.42 -4.83
CA VAL A 199 8.91 12.45 -5.84
C VAL A 199 8.25 13.21 -7.00
N ALA A 200 9.04 13.52 -8.02
CA ALA A 200 8.60 14.32 -9.16
C ALA A 200 7.80 13.51 -10.19
N GLU A 201 8.16 12.23 -10.37
CA GLU A 201 7.59 11.37 -11.40
C GLU A 201 7.22 10.01 -10.81
N ALA A 202 6.16 9.40 -11.36
CA ALA A 202 5.74 8.05 -11.05
C ALA A 202 6.15 7.08 -12.18
N PRO A 203 6.53 5.83 -11.89
CA PRO A 203 6.61 5.22 -10.55
C PRO A 203 7.85 5.69 -9.77
N GLY A 204 7.68 5.97 -8.47
CA GLY A 204 8.78 6.27 -7.54
C GLY A 204 8.78 5.30 -6.36
N PHE A 205 9.95 4.89 -5.88
CA PHE A 205 10.04 3.98 -4.71
C PHE A 205 11.01 4.52 -3.68
N ILE A 206 10.53 4.62 -2.43
CA ILE A 206 11.29 5.14 -1.30
C ILE A 206 11.24 4.14 -0.16
N PHE A 207 12.42 3.74 0.30
CA PHE A 207 12.59 3.02 1.55
C PHE A 207 12.90 4.00 2.67
N LEU A 208 12.09 3.96 3.74
CA LEU A 208 12.18 4.80 4.92
C LEU A 208 12.71 3.95 6.07
N ARG A 209 13.85 4.37 6.63
CA ARG A 209 14.47 3.68 7.75
C ARG A 209 15.24 4.67 8.61
N GLN A 210 14.98 4.67 9.92
CA GLN A 210 15.69 5.48 10.91
C GLN A 210 15.72 6.98 10.54
N GLY A 211 14.58 7.53 10.11
CA GLY A 211 14.46 8.95 9.73
C GLY A 211 15.19 9.33 8.43
N LYS A 212 15.61 8.34 7.65
CA LYS A 212 16.28 8.54 6.35
C LYS A 212 15.47 7.96 5.20
N ILE A 213 15.62 8.61 4.05
CA ILE A 213 15.07 8.24 2.75
C ILE A 213 16.17 7.54 1.95
N TYR A 214 15.85 6.38 1.40
CA TYR A 214 16.68 5.63 0.46
C TYR A 214 15.88 5.41 -0.81
N ARG A 215 16.32 6.02 -1.93
CA ARG A 215 15.59 5.99 -3.21
C ARG A 215 16.01 4.79 -4.03
N TYR A 216 15.05 4.01 -4.52
CA TYR A 216 15.31 2.95 -5.49
C TYR A 216 15.59 3.58 -6.86
N SER A 217 16.82 3.42 -7.36
CA SER A 217 17.26 4.02 -8.63
C SER A 217 17.45 2.99 -9.76
N SER A 218 17.26 1.69 -9.47
CA SER A 218 17.36 0.64 -10.48
C SER A 218 16.13 0.65 -11.40
N LYS A 219 16.32 0.23 -12.66
CA LYS A 219 15.26 0.07 -13.65
C LYS A 219 14.67 -1.34 -13.67
N GLU A 220 15.14 -2.21 -12.78
CA GLU A 220 14.59 -3.56 -12.66
C GLU A 220 13.39 -3.54 -11.70
N TYR A 221 12.21 -3.94 -12.20
CA TYR A 221 10.95 -3.93 -11.42
C TYR A 221 10.45 -5.35 -11.15
N THR A 222 11.34 -6.23 -10.69
CA THR A 222 10.98 -7.59 -10.28
C THR A 222 10.78 -7.66 -8.76
N PRO A 223 9.93 -8.56 -8.23
CA PRO A 223 9.78 -8.72 -6.78
C PRO A 223 11.12 -8.96 -6.10
N LYS A 224 11.97 -9.81 -6.70
CA LYS A 224 13.32 -10.11 -6.22
C LYS A 224 14.20 -8.87 -6.07
N ALA A 225 14.26 -8.02 -7.09
CA ALA A 225 15.10 -6.82 -7.05
C ALA A 225 14.66 -5.83 -5.96
N PHE A 226 13.35 -5.67 -5.77
CA PHE A 226 12.79 -4.86 -4.69
C PHE A 226 13.09 -5.43 -3.30
N ILE A 227 12.95 -6.75 -3.12
CA ILE A 227 13.24 -7.42 -1.86
C ILE A 227 14.73 -7.29 -1.51
N GLU A 228 15.63 -7.57 -2.46
CA GLU A 228 17.08 -7.44 -2.26
C GLU A 228 17.50 -6.01 -1.91
N PHE A 229 16.85 -5.02 -2.53
CA PHE A 229 17.06 -3.63 -2.18
C PHE A 229 16.66 -3.35 -0.73
N ALA A 230 15.46 -3.76 -0.33
CA ALA A 230 14.90 -3.50 1.00
C ALA A 230 15.65 -4.24 2.13
N GLU A 231 16.15 -5.45 1.87
CA GLU A 231 16.88 -6.25 2.87
C GLU A 231 18.33 -5.80 3.11
N GLY A 232 18.88 -4.93 2.25
CA GLY A 232 20.20 -4.33 2.50
C GLY A 232 20.84 -3.61 1.32
N GLY A 233 20.36 -3.84 0.08
CA GLY A 233 20.88 -3.17 -1.10
C GLY A 233 20.79 -1.63 -1.04
N TYR A 234 19.83 -1.10 -0.29
CA TYR A 234 19.63 0.34 -0.09
C TYR A 234 20.87 1.08 0.45
N ILE A 235 21.73 0.41 1.23
CA ILE A 235 22.93 1.02 1.81
C ILE A 235 23.98 1.36 0.74
N LYS A 236 24.10 0.51 -0.28
CA LYS A 236 25.11 0.64 -1.33
C LYS A 236 24.61 1.42 -2.54
N ASN A 237 23.31 1.27 -2.84
CA ASN A 237 22.73 1.69 -4.11
C ASN A 237 21.94 3.00 -4.01
N SER A 238 21.98 3.69 -2.86
CA SER A 238 21.29 4.97 -2.69
C SER A 238 22.04 5.94 -1.79
N HIS A 239 21.72 7.21 -1.91
CA HIS A 239 22.26 8.28 -1.08
C HIS A 239 21.26 8.62 0.02
N PRO A 240 21.58 8.40 1.31
CA PRO A 240 20.65 8.65 2.40
C PRO A 240 20.38 10.15 2.56
N GLU A 241 19.12 10.53 2.51
CA GLU A 241 18.64 11.89 2.81
C GLU A 241 17.84 11.88 4.11
N MET A 242 17.92 12.94 4.93
CA MET A 242 17.03 13.09 6.08
C MET A 242 15.60 13.29 5.61
N VAL A 243 14.63 12.63 6.26
CA VAL A 243 13.20 12.85 5.98
C VAL A 243 12.85 14.31 6.29
N PRO A 244 12.38 15.10 5.31
CA PRO A 244 11.94 16.47 5.56
C PRO A 244 10.73 16.46 6.50
N LYS A 245 10.77 17.32 7.53
CA LYS A 245 9.64 17.48 8.44
C LYS A 245 8.42 18.00 7.67
N PRO A 246 7.19 17.57 8.01
CA PRO A 246 6.00 18.21 7.50
C PRO A 246 6.03 19.70 7.89
N SER A 247 5.57 20.58 7.02
CA SER A 247 5.36 21.99 7.37
C SER A 247 4.31 22.05 8.48
N SER A 248 4.71 22.45 9.70
CA SER A 248 3.74 22.66 10.77
C SER A 248 2.98 23.96 10.53
N PHE A 249 1.70 24.01 10.91
CA PHE A 249 0.94 25.26 11.00
C PHE A 249 1.67 26.34 11.83
N MET A 250 2.45 25.92 12.83
CA MET A 250 3.27 26.82 13.66
C MET A 250 4.56 27.30 12.98
N ASP A 251 5.06 26.56 11.98
CA ASP A 251 6.22 26.98 11.18
C ASP A 251 5.82 28.04 10.13
N GLU A 252 4.57 27.97 9.63
CA GLU A 252 3.98 28.98 8.74
C GLU A 252 3.62 30.27 9.50
N LEU A 253 3.24 30.15 10.77
CA LEU A 253 3.21 31.25 11.73
C LEU A 253 4.64 31.58 12.21
N SER A 254 5.57 31.69 11.25
CA SER A 254 6.97 31.97 11.51
C SER A 254 7.07 33.25 12.34
N PHE A 255 7.63 33.12 13.55
CA PHE A 255 8.06 34.25 14.36
C PHE A 255 8.98 35.21 13.59
N GLY A 256 9.56 34.77 12.46
CA GLY A 256 10.32 35.60 11.52
C GLY A 256 9.48 36.67 10.84
N GLN A 257 8.32 36.34 10.24
CA GLN A 257 7.45 37.37 9.64
C GLN A 257 6.86 38.31 10.69
N VAL A 258 6.55 37.80 11.88
CA VAL A 258 6.10 38.62 13.02
C VAL A 258 7.22 39.53 13.51
N MET A 259 8.47 39.04 13.64
CA MET A 259 9.61 39.87 14.07
C MET A 259 10.07 40.84 12.99
N ASP A 260 9.97 40.50 11.71
CA ASP A 260 10.27 41.41 10.60
C ASP A 260 9.18 42.49 10.48
N TYR A 261 7.92 42.17 10.78
CA TYR A 261 6.85 43.16 10.92
C TYR A 261 7.05 44.08 12.13
N ILE A 262 7.46 43.53 13.28
CA ILE A 262 7.78 44.31 14.50
C ILE A 262 9.02 45.21 14.29
N ASN A 263 10.06 44.71 13.60
CA ASN A 263 11.27 45.47 13.31
C ASN A 263 11.08 46.51 12.20
N SER A 264 10.27 46.24 11.17
CA SER A 264 10.16 47.13 10.00
C SER A 264 9.32 48.40 10.24
N GLN A 265 8.35 48.39 11.17
CA GLN A 265 7.57 49.60 11.48
C GLN A 265 8.10 50.40 12.68
N GLY A 266 9.18 49.97 13.37
CA GLY A 266 9.65 50.67 14.57
C GLY A 266 8.61 50.66 15.71
N THR A 267 7.77 49.63 15.78
CA THR A 267 6.61 49.53 16.70
C THR A 267 6.92 48.76 17.98
N LEU A 268 8.21 48.59 18.33
CA LEU A 268 8.66 48.19 19.67
C LEU A 268 7.84 48.84 20.81
N PRO A 269 7.60 50.18 20.82
CA PRO A 269 6.79 50.78 21.89
C PRO A 269 5.33 50.29 21.91
N LEU A 270 4.72 49.94 20.77
CA LEU A 270 3.33 49.45 20.73
C LEU A 270 3.19 48.01 21.22
N ALA A 271 4.18 47.15 20.98
CA ALA A 271 4.22 45.80 21.55
C ALA A 271 4.42 45.85 23.09
N PHE A 272 5.23 46.78 23.59
CA PHE A 272 5.33 47.05 25.03
C PHE A 272 4.03 47.60 25.61
N ILE A 273 3.32 48.48 24.90
CA ILE A 273 2.01 48.99 25.32
C ILE A 273 0.98 47.86 25.36
N GLY A 274 0.93 46.99 24.34
CA GLY A 274 0.02 45.85 24.29
C GLY A 274 0.27 44.85 25.42
N THR A 275 1.53 44.51 25.69
CA THR A 275 1.89 43.65 26.82
C THR A 275 1.60 44.33 28.17
N PHE A 276 1.81 45.64 28.30
CA PHE A 276 1.43 46.39 29.51
C PHE A 276 -0.09 46.41 29.72
N ILE A 277 -0.89 46.57 28.67
CA ILE A 277 -2.36 46.56 28.74
C ILE A 277 -2.84 45.17 29.15
N VAL A 278 -2.29 44.10 28.58
CA VAL A 278 -2.67 42.72 28.95
C VAL A 278 -2.27 42.41 30.39
N VAL A 279 -1.06 42.78 30.82
CA VAL A 279 -0.62 42.61 32.21
C VAL A 279 -1.46 43.47 33.16
N PHE A 280 -1.81 44.69 32.78
CA PHE A 280 -2.66 45.58 33.57
C PHE A 280 -4.09 45.05 33.68
N LEU A 281 -4.67 44.50 32.60
CA LEU A 281 -5.97 43.83 32.61
C LEU A 281 -5.93 42.58 33.50
N LEU A 282 -4.88 41.75 33.42
CA LEU A 282 -4.70 40.60 34.30
C LEU A 282 -4.54 41.01 35.78
N LEU A 283 -3.86 42.12 36.06
CA LEU A 283 -3.75 42.68 37.41
C LEU A 283 -5.08 43.26 37.92
N ILE A 284 -5.84 43.96 37.07
CA ILE A 284 -7.19 44.44 37.40
C ILE A 284 -8.09 43.25 37.71
N ILE A 285 -8.09 42.22 36.87
CA ILE A 285 -8.86 41.00 37.09
C ILE A 285 -8.47 40.37 38.43
N LYS A 286 -7.17 40.21 38.70
CA LYS A 286 -6.66 39.67 39.97
C LYS A 286 -7.04 40.52 41.18
N CYS A 287 -7.07 41.85 41.04
CA CYS A 287 -7.53 42.79 42.07
C CYS A 287 -9.05 42.71 42.29
N LEU A 288 -9.86 42.62 41.23
CA LEU A 288 -11.31 42.45 41.31
C LEU A 288 -11.66 41.15 42.04
N PHE A 289 -10.97 40.04 41.71
CA PHE A 289 -11.13 38.77 42.42
C PHE A 289 -10.67 38.81 43.88
N LYS A 290 -9.60 39.54 44.22
CA LYS A 290 -9.13 39.72 45.61
C LYS A 290 -10.10 40.55 46.46
N THR A 291 -10.79 41.53 45.85
CA THR A 291 -11.75 42.39 46.55
C THR A 291 -13.08 41.69 46.78
N SER A 292 -13.47 40.78 45.88
CA SER A 292 -14.67 39.94 46.03
C SER A 292 -14.55 38.95 47.20
N SER A 293 -13.34 38.48 47.51
CA SER A 293 -13.10 37.57 48.65
C SER A 293 -13.15 38.28 50.03
N LYS A 294 -12.92 39.59 50.11
CA LYS A 294 -12.97 40.35 51.38
C LYS A 294 -14.37 40.80 51.80
N LYS A 295 -15.38 40.79 50.91
CA LYS A 295 -16.74 41.27 51.22
C LYS A 295 -17.68 40.21 51.81
N THR A 296 -17.26 38.95 51.92
CA THR A 296 -18.10 37.85 52.44
C THR A 296 -17.87 37.49 53.92
N VAL A 297 -17.08 38.25 54.69
CA VAL A 297 -16.80 37.91 56.12
C VAL A 297 -17.27 38.97 57.13
N ASN A 298 -18.13 39.95 56.77
CA ASN A 298 -18.63 40.89 57.79
C ASN A 298 -20.05 41.43 57.54
N LYS A 299 -21.06 40.63 57.94
CA LYS A 299 -22.46 40.95 58.33
C LYS A 299 -23.23 39.61 58.30
N LYS A 300 -23.81 39.03 59.36
CA LYS A 300 -24.17 39.42 60.72
C LYS A 300 -24.39 38.13 61.53
N ASP A 301 -23.65 37.96 62.62
CA ASP A 301 -24.24 37.50 63.87
C ASP A 301 -24.92 38.72 64.50
N LYS A 302 -26.25 38.66 64.61
CA LYS A 302 -27.05 39.15 65.73
C LYS A 302 -28.49 38.74 65.52
#